data_AF-A0A1G6LU80-F1
#
_entry.id   AF-A0A1G6LU80-F1
#
_cell.length_a   1.000
_cell.length_b   1.000
_cell.length_c   1.000
_cell.angle_alpha   90.00
_cell.angle_beta   90.00
_cell.angle_gamma   90.00
#
_symmetry.space_group_name_H-M   'P 1'
#
loop_
_entity.id
_entity.type
_entity.pdbx_description
1 polymer ?
#
loop_
_entity_poly.entity_id
_entity_poly.type
_entity_poly.pdbx_seq_one_letter_code
_entity_poly.pdbx_strand_id
1 'polypeptide(L)'
;MGDEFEADQHGYGEPSTTGEVEAAPGSVLESIRARRDRAKSVLFIDIKVPRYDPPVWVRFKPTEQKRIDGAGERARKSKDDDRTVIANAAILAEACIGVFEVVDDDKVSIDPTDRSTDPADWPKFDKRLARLLEIPAGKATDVVRGLYLTDGDIISTAADLGEWSGYARDMLEQDTEGN
;
A
#
# COMPACT_ATOMS: atom_id res chain seq x y z
N MET A 1 -70.56 -34.85 -17.06
CA MET A 1 -69.89 -34.90 -18.38
C MET A 1 -69.02 -33.66 -18.41
N GLY A 2 -67.96 -33.60 -17.63
CA GLY A 2 -66.69 -34.33 -17.81
C GLY A 2 -65.66 -33.25 -18.21
N ASP A 3 -64.40 -33.27 -17.82
CA ASP A 3 -63.67 -34.21 -16.96
C ASP A 3 -62.54 -33.45 -16.22
N GLU A 4 -61.68 -34.18 -15.51
CA GLU A 4 -60.49 -33.70 -14.78
C GLU A 4 -59.57 -32.75 -15.57
N PHE A 5 -58.77 -31.93 -14.86
CA PHE A 5 -57.28 -32.03 -14.91
C PHE A 5 -56.61 -31.21 -13.80
N GLU A 6 -55.55 -31.78 -13.23
CA GLU A 6 -54.72 -31.23 -12.14
C GLU A 6 -53.78 -30.10 -12.61
N ALA A 7 -53.38 -29.22 -11.68
CA ALA A 7 -52.02 -28.69 -11.62
C ALA A 7 -51.68 -28.22 -10.20
N ASP A 8 -50.51 -28.63 -9.72
CA ASP A 8 -49.98 -28.42 -8.36
C ASP A 8 -48.91 -27.30 -8.32
N GLN A 9 -48.50 -26.94 -7.11
CA GLN A 9 -47.17 -26.42 -6.71
C GLN A 9 -46.76 -24.93 -6.81
N HIS A 10 -46.11 -24.53 -5.71
CA HIS A 10 -45.09 -23.48 -5.50
C HIS A 10 -45.46 -22.01 -5.78
N GLY A 11 -45.47 -21.14 -4.76
CA GLY A 11 -44.30 -20.55 -4.09
C GLY A 11 -44.51 -19.02 -4.12
N TYR A 12 -44.10 -18.17 -3.17
CA TYR A 12 -42.84 -18.10 -2.44
C TYR A 12 -43.07 -17.67 -0.99
N GLY A 13 -42.33 -18.25 -0.05
CA GLY A 13 -42.18 -17.71 1.29
C GLY A 13 -41.20 -16.53 1.31
N GLU A 14 -41.35 -15.66 2.30
CA GLU A 14 -40.52 -14.47 2.50
C GLU A 14 -39.03 -14.85 2.71
N PRO A 15 -38.07 -14.10 2.14
CA PRO A 15 -36.66 -14.30 2.46
C PRO A 15 -36.39 -13.84 3.89
N SER A 16 -36.36 -14.81 4.80
CA SER A 16 -35.99 -14.62 6.21
C SER A 16 -34.69 -13.82 6.33
N THR A 17 -34.70 -12.82 7.21
CA THR A 17 -33.50 -12.08 7.62
C THR A 17 -32.39 -13.04 8.02
N THR A 18 -31.28 -13.03 7.27
CA THR A 18 -30.08 -13.81 7.58
C THR A 18 -29.55 -13.34 8.93
N GLY A 19 -29.79 -14.12 9.98
CA GLY A 19 -29.27 -13.84 11.31
C GLY A 19 -27.75 -13.78 11.26
N GLU A 20 -27.18 -12.71 11.82
CA GLU A 20 -25.74 -12.59 12.03
C GLU A 20 -25.32 -13.61 13.08
N VAL A 21 -24.85 -14.76 12.62
CA VAL A 21 -24.36 -15.83 13.50
C VAL A 21 -23.03 -15.34 14.09
N GLU A 22 -23.06 -14.91 15.35
CA GLU A 22 -21.85 -14.69 16.14
C GLU A 22 -20.94 -15.92 16.01
N ALA A 23 -19.71 -15.70 15.55
CA ALA A 23 -18.77 -16.78 15.32
C ALA A 23 -18.39 -17.40 16.67
N ALA A 24 -18.63 -18.71 16.81
CA ALA A 24 -18.24 -19.44 18.01
C ALA A 24 -16.72 -19.28 18.27
N PRO A 25 -16.30 -18.93 19.50
CA PRO A 25 -14.89 -18.77 19.84
C PRO A 25 -14.09 -20.05 19.55
N GLY A 26 -12.97 -19.92 18.86
CA GLY A 26 -12.13 -21.04 18.42
C GLY A 26 -12.49 -21.62 17.05
N SER A 27 -13.33 -20.94 16.27
CA SER A 27 -13.67 -21.36 14.90
C SER A 27 -12.48 -21.24 13.93
N VAL A 28 -12.37 -22.18 12.98
CA VAL A 28 -11.42 -22.09 11.85
C VAL A 28 -11.62 -20.80 11.03
N LEU A 29 -12.84 -20.25 11.01
CA LEU A 29 -13.11 -18.96 10.36
C LEU A 29 -12.61 -17.76 11.16
N GLU A 30 -12.52 -17.87 12.49
CA GLU A 30 -11.91 -16.85 13.35
C GLU A 30 -10.40 -16.81 13.15
N SER A 31 -9.74 -17.98 13.09
CA SER A 31 -8.31 -18.05 12.81
C SER A 31 -7.97 -17.60 11.38
N ILE A 32 -8.82 -17.88 10.39
CA ILE A 32 -8.69 -17.34 9.02
C ILE A 32 -8.89 -15.81 9.00
N ARG A 33 -9.87 -15.25 9.73
CA ARG A 33 -10.04 -13.78 9.84
C ARG A 33 -8.81 -13.14 10.49
N ALA A 34 -8.36 -13.67 11.62
CA ALA A 34 -7.18 -13.18 12.34
C ALA A 34 -5.88 -13.30 11.51
N ARG A 35 -5.73 -14.36 10.69
CA ARG A 35 -4.65 -14.47 9.69
C ARG A 35 -4.80 -13.44 8.57
N ARG A 36 -6.00 -13.25 8.02
CA ARG A 36 -6.26 -12.28 6.94
C ARG A 36 -5.98 -10.85 7.38
N ASP A 37 -6.40 -10.49 8.58
CA ASP A 37 -6.27 -9.11 9.06
C ASP A 37 -4.85 -8.82 9.57
N ARG A 38 -4.12 -9.84 10.09
CA ARG A 38 -2.65 -9.79 10.20
C ARG A 38 -2.00 -9.57 8.84
N ALA A 39 -2.22 -10.46 7.87
CA ALA A 39 -1.65 -10.38 6.53
C ALA A 39 -1.87 -8.99 5.88
N LYS A 40 -3.06 -8.40 6.05
CA LYS A 40 -3.37 -7.03 5.58
C LYS A 40 -2.49 -5.96 6.23
N SER A 41 -2.23 -6.02 7.54
CA SER A 41 -1.35 -5.05 8.21
C SER A 41 0.11 -5.11 7.72
N VAL A 42 0.50 -6.20 7.05
CA VAL A 42 1.83 -6.38 6.46
C VAL A 42 1.91 -5.94 4.99
N LEU A 43 0.79 -5.59 4.35
CA LEU A 43 0.77 -5.25 2.92
C LEU A 43 1.35 -3.87 2.60
N PHE A 44 1.32 -2.93 3.56
CA PHE A 44 1.78 -1.57 3.33
C PHE A 44 2.16 -0.81 4.61
N ILE A 45 3.06 0.15 4.47
CA ILE A 45 3.35 1.20 5.46
C ILE A 45 3.02 2.57 4.86
N ASP A 46 2.45 3.46 5.68
CA ASP A 46 2.23 4.86 5.34
C ASP A 46 3.27 5.72 6.08
N ILE A 47 4.20 6.33 5.33
CA ILE A 47 5.28 7.17 5.90
C ILE A 47 4.99 8.63 5.59
N LYS A 48 5.05 9.50 6.61
CA LYS A 48 4.87 10.95 6.45
C LYS A 48 6.07 11.57 5.74
N VAL A 49 5.82 12.41 4.73
CA VAL A 49 6.87 13.21 4.09
C VAL A 49 7.27 14.35 5.04
N PRO A 50 8.56 14.51 5.39
CA PRO A 50 9.00 15.57 6.29
C PRO A 50 8.71 16.97 5.76
N ARG A 51 8.40 17.90 6.69
CA ARG A 51 8.30 19.37 6.47
C ARG A 51 7.14 19.86 5.59
N TYR A 52 6.19 19.00 5.20
CA TYR A 52 4.93 19.44 4.58
C TYR A 52 3.87 19.85 5.62
N ASP A 53 3.18 20.95 5.32
CA ASP A 53 1.97 21.42 5.98
C ASP A 53 1.01 21.96 4.88
N PRO A 54 -0.15 21.33 4.62
CA PRO A 54 -0.71 20.16 5.31
C PRO A 54 0.14 18.87 5.16
N PRO A 55 -0.04 17.87 6.05
CA PRO A 55 0.75 16.63 6.03
C PRO A 55 0.55 15.76 4.78
N VAL A 56 1.63 15.57 4.02
CA VAL A 56 1.70 14.61 2.90
C VAL A 56 2.25 13.26 3.39
N TRP A 57 1.73 12.17 2.82
CA TRP A 57 2.11 10.79 3.13
C TRP A 57 2.38 9.99 1.86
N VAL A 58 3.26 8.98 1.97
CA VAL A 58 3.51 8.02 0.90
C VAL A 58 3.22 6.61 1.42
N ARG A 59 2.39 5.87 0.69
CA ARG A 59 2.16 4.45 0.94
C ARG A 59 3.19 3.62 0.19
N PHE A 60 3.85 2.71 0.89
CA PHE A 60 4.83 1.77 0.33
C PHE A 60 4.43 0.31 0.56
N LYS A 61 4.80 -0.56 -0.38
CA LYS A 61 4.77 -2.04 -0.21
C LYS A 61 6.11 -2.53 0.37
N PRO A 62 6.19 -3.75 0.94
CA PRO A 62 7.46 -4.34 1.38
C PRO A 62 8.47 -4.45 0.23
N THR A 63 9.73 -4.12 0.51
CA THR A 63 10.83 -4.25 -0.44
C THR A 63 11.60 -5.55 -0.21
N GLU A 64 12.03 -6.23 -1.28
CA GLU A 64 12.87 -7.42 -1.15
C GLU A 64 14.28 -7.07 -0.65
N GLN A 65 14.82 -7.83 0.32
CA GLN A 65 16.18 -7.63 0.83
C GLN A 65 17.24 -7.59 -0.29
N LYS A 66 17.12 -8.47 -1.30
CA LYS A 66 17.99 -8.48 -2.49
C LYS A 66 18.02 -7.15 -3.26
N ARG A 67 16.92 -6.38 -3.24
CA ARG A 67 16.82 -5.05 -3.86
C ARG A 67 17.55 -3.99 -3.03
N ILE A 68 17.39 -4.05 -1.71
CA ILE A 68 18.08 -3.19 -0.74
C ILE A 68 19.61 -3.43 -0.84
N ASP A 69 20.04 -4.68 -0.73
CA ASP A 69 21.45 -5.09 -0.84
C ASP A 69 22.03 -4.69 -2.21
N GLY A 70 21.29 -4.96 -3.30
CA GLY A 70 21.69 -4.63 -4.66
C GLY A 70 21.74 -3.11 -4.93
N ALA A 71 20.95 -2.30 -4.24
CA ALA A 71 21.05 -0.85 -4.28
C ALA A 71 22.30 -0.35 -3.53
N GLY A 72 22.54 -0.85 -2.31
CA GLY A 72 23.75 -0.52 -1.53
C GLY A 72 25.05 -0.90 -2.23
N GLU A 73 25.09 -2.07 -2.87
CA GLU A 73 26.27 -2.54 -3.61
C GLU A 73 26.51 -1.76 -4.91
N ARG A 74 25.44 -1.36 -5.61
CA ARG A 74 25.54 -0.43 -6.75
C ARG A 74 26.06 0.93 -6.30
N ALA A 75 25.54 1.48 -5.21
CA ALA A 75 26.03 2.73 -4.63
C ALA A 75 27.54 2.64 -4.32
N ARG A 76 27.99 1.63 -3.56
CA ARG A 76 29.42 1.43 -3.24
C ARG A 76 30.33 1.46 -4.47
N LYS A 77 29.90 0.84 -5.58
CA LYS A 77 30.65 0.76 -6.85
C LYS A 77 30.58 2.02 -7.74
N SER A 78 29.59 2.90 -7.59
CA SER A 78 29.16 3.81 -8.68
C SER A 78 30.04 5.04 -8.98
N LYS A 79 31.04 5.36 -8.14
CA LYS A 79 31.89 6.59 -8.16
C LYS A 79 31.20 7.96 -8.02
N ASP A 80 30.01 8.15 -8.57
CA ASP A 80 29.20 9.38 -8.49
C ASP A 80 28.95 9.82 -7.04
N ASP A 81 29.13 11.09 -6.68
CA ASP A 81 28.96 11.53 -5.29
C ASP A 81 27.49 11.41 -4.81
N ASP A 82 26.52 11.52 -5.73
CA ASP A 82 25.09 11.37 -5.45
C ASP A 82 24.62 9.90 -5.36
N ARG A 83 25.52 8.93 -5.59
CA ARG A 83 25.21 7.49 -5.73
C ARG A 83 24.29 6.92 -4.64
N THR A 84 24.47 7.35 -3.41
CA THR A 84 23.70 6.87 -2.24
C THR A 84 22.28 7.39 -2.29
N VAL A 85 22.09 8.66 -2.65
CA VAL A 85 20.77 9.28 -2.75
C VAL A 85 20.00 8.67 -3.92
N ILE A 86 20.66 8.54 -5.08
CA ILE A 86 20.07 7.92 -6.28
C ILE A 86 19.61 6.48 -5.99
N ALA A 87 20.41 5.71 -5.24
CA ALA A 87 20.08 4.34 -4.85
C ALA A 87 18.86 4.27 -3.91
N ASN A 88 18.81 5.13 -2.88
CA ASN A 88 17.67 5.18 -1.95
C ASN A 88 16.40 5.70 -2.64
N ALA A 89 16.51 6.75 -3.46
CA ALA A 89 15.40 7.24 -4.26
C ALA A 89 14.84 6.19 -5.23
N ALA A 90 15.69 5.32 -5.79
CA ALA A 90 15.25 4.20 -6.62
C ALA A 90 14.48 3.13 -5.81
N ILE A 91 14.86 2.86 -4.56
CA ILE A 91 14.10 1.97 -3.65
C ILE A 91 12.71 2.56 -3.38
N LEU A 92 12.64 3.83 -2.95
CA LEU A 92 11.37 4.51 -2.68
C LEU A 92 10.47 4.53 -3.91
N ALA A 93 11.03 4.80 -5.09
CA ALA A 93 10.31 4.74 -6.37
C ALA A 93 9.74 3.34 -6.70
N GLU A 94 10.51 2.26 -6.48
CA GLU A 94 10.08 0.88 -6.76
C GLU A 94 9.01 0.38 -5.76
N ALA A 95 9.07 0.86 -4.51
CA ALA A 95 8.19 0.49 -3.42
C ALA A 95 6.86 1.28 -3.36
N CYS A 96 6.78 2.44 -4.01
CA CYS A 96 5.64 3.35 -3.93
C CYS A 96 4.33 2.73 -4.46
N ILE A 97 3.30 2.70 -3.60
CA ILE A 97 1.90 2.45 -3.98
C ILE A 97 1.23 3.76 -4.37
N GLY A 98 1.46 4.86 -3.66
CA GLY A 98 0.91 6.18 -4.02
C GLY A 98 1.14 7.25 -2.95
N VAL A 99 1.00 8.52 -3.35
CA VAL A 99 1.13 9.71 -2.51
C VAL A 99 -0.25 10.29 -2.22
N PHE A 100 -0.52 10.55 -0.94
CA PHE A 100 -1.83 10.94 -0.44
C PHE A 100 -1.72 11.97 0.69
N GLU A 101 -2.84 12.59 1.04
CA GLU A 101 -2.99 13.39 2.25
C GLU A 101 -4.21 12.90 3.06
N VAL A 102 -4.31 13.35 4.31
CA VAL A 102 -5.43 13.01 5.20
C VAL A 102 -6.31 14.24 5.35
N VAL A 103 -7.58 14.14 4.96
CA VAL A 103 -8.59 15.19 5.10
C VAL A 103 -9.82 14.58 5.74
N ASP A 104 -10.29 15.18 6.84
CA ASP A 104 -11.43 14.70 7.63
C ASP A 104 -11.34 13.19 7.98
N ASP A 105 -10.14 12.78 8.43
CA ASP A 105 -9.70 11.40 8.71
C ASP A 105 -9.64 10.42 7.50
N ASP A 106 -10.12 10.82 6.31
CA ASP A 106 -10.04 10.03 5.08
C ASP A 106 -8.70 10.21 4.34
N LYS A 107 -8.20 9.10 3.77
CA LYS A 107 -6.98 9.07 2.95
C LYS A 107 -7.34 9.30 1.50
N VAL A 108 -6.89 10.43 0.95
CA VAL A 108 -7.27 10.89 -0.39
C VAL A 108 -6.04 11.28 -1.21
N SER A 109 -6.10 11.05 -2.51
CA SER A 109 -5.09 11.48 -3.48
C SER A 109 -4.69 12.96 -3.29
N ILE A 110 -3.37 13.22 -3.32
CA ILE A 110 -2.80 14.58 -3.27
C ILE A 110 -3.14 15.42 -4.52
N ASP A 111 -3.67 14.82 -5.58
CA ASP A 111 -4.11 15.55 -6.77
C ASP A 111 -5.40 16.35 -6.44
N PRO A 112 -5.40 17.69 -6.49
CA PRO A 112 -6.59 18.48 -6.17
C PRO A 112 -7.70 18.32 -7.21
N THR A 113 -7.40 17.77 -8.39
CA THR A 113 -8.39 17.52 -9.46
C THR A 113 -9.01 16.12 -9.41
N ASP A 114 -8.41 15.21 -8.65
CA ASP A 114 -8.85 13.82 -8.48
C ASP A 114 -8.53 13.35 -7.07
N ARG A 115 -9.57 13.37 -6.23
CA ARG A 115 -9.55 13.10 -4.79
C ARG A 115 -9.93 11.66 -4.46
N SER A 116 -9.62 10.71 -5.34
CA SER A 116 -9.92 9.29 -5.12
C SER A 116 -9.37 8.78 -3.78
N THR A 117 -10.18 7.98 -3.10
CA THR A 117 -9.82 7.22 -1.89
C THR A 117 -9.20 5.87 -2.22
N ASP A 118 -9.19 5.44 -3.48
CA ASP A 118 -8.56 4.19 -3.92
C ASP A 118 -7.03 4.39 -4.10
N PRO A 119 -6.17 3.65 -3.38
CA PRO A 119 -4.72 3.70 -3.55
C PRO A 119 -4.22 3.35 -4.96
N ALA A 120 -5.02 2.70 -5.80
CA ALA A 120 -4.69 2.43 -7.20
C ALA A 120 -4.64 3.72 -8.05
N ASP A 121 -5.47 4.71 -7.72
CA ASP A 121 -5.61 5.98 -8.44
C ASP A 121 -4.61 7.05 -7.95
N TRP A 122 -4.00 6.85 -6.77
CA TRP A 122 -3.08 7.84 -6.20
C TRP A 122 -1.82 8.02 -7.07
N PRO A 123 -1.34 9.26 -7.26
CA PRO A 123 -0.12 9.52 -8.03
C PRO A 123 1.10 8.86 -7.36
N LYS A 124 2.00 8.28 -8.16
CA LYS A 124 3.26 7.67 -7.70
C LYS A 124 4.43 8.61 -8.02
N PHE A 125 5.67 8.17 -7.83
CA PHE A 125 6.86 8.89 -8.31
C PHE A 125 6.97 8.86 -9.85
N ASP A 126 6.04 9.53 -10.52
CA ASP A 126 5.79 9.49 -11.96
C ASP A 126 5.55 10.89 -12.55
N LYS A 127 5.16 10.95 -13.83
CA LYS A 127 4.91 12.21 -14.55
C LYS A 127 3.68 13.00 -14.06
N ARG A 128 2.74 12.36 -13.36
CA ARG A 128 1.57 13.02 -12.76
C ARG A 128 2.02 13.76 -11.49
N LEU A 129 2.71 13.08 -10.58
CA LEU A 129 3.26 13.75 -9.40
C LEU A 129 4.28 14.82 -9.76
N ALA A 130 5.14 14.59 -10.76
CA ALA A 130 6.06 15.61 -11.27
C ALA A 130 5.34 16.90 -11.70
N ARG A 131 4.15 16.77 -12.31
CA ARG A 131 3.33 17.93 -12.70
C ARG A 131 2.72 18.63 -11.49
N LEU A 132 2.23 17.88 -10.51
CA LEU A 132 1.65 18.43 -9.27
C LEU A 132 2.68 19.20 -8.44
N LEU A 133 3.95 18.77 -8.46
CA LEU A 133 5.07 19.42 -7.78
C LEU A 133 5.75 20.52 -8.64
N GLU A 134 5.23 20.82 -9.82
CA GLU A 134 5.80 21.78 -10.80
C GLU A 134 7.28 21.54 -11.19
N ILE A 135 7.77 20.32 -11.01
CA ILE A 135 9.14 19.93 -11.35
C ILE A 135 9.25 19.43 -12.81
N PRO A 136 10.44 19.53 -13.45
CA PRO A 136 10.67 18.95 -14.77
C PRO A 136 10.33 17.46 -14.80
N ALA A 137 9.57 17.03 -15.82
CA ALA A 137 9.15 15.63 -15.98
C ALA A 137 10.36 14.72 -16.29
N GLY A 138 10.99 14.20 -15.24
CA GLY A 138 12.20 13.39 -15.28
C GLY A 138 11.99 11.90 -14.99
N LYS A 139 13.00 11.28 -14.39
CA LYS A 139 12.96 9.92 -13.83
C LYS A 139 12.25 9.94 -12.49
N ALA A 140 11.79 8.78 -12.02
CA ALA A 140 11.19 8.64 -10.70
C ALA A 140 12.09 9.14 -9.56
N THR A 141 13.42 9.00 -9.68
CA THR A 141 14.41 9.55 -8.75
C THR A 141 14.35 11.07 -8.62
N ASP A 142 14.04 11.76 -9.72
CA ASP A 142 13.95 13.21 -9.79
C ASP A 142 12.64 13.68 -9.14
N VAL A 143 11.59 12.86 -9.24
CA VAL A 143 10.30 13.09 -8.54
C VAL A 143 10.42 12.83 -7.03
N VAL A 144 11.16 11.80 -6.61
CA VAL A 144 11.51 11.60 -5.20
C VAL A 144 12.29 12.81 -4.68
N ARG A 145 13.31 13.30 -5.40
CA ARG A 145 14.05 14.52 -5.03
C ARG A 145 13.21 15.81 -5.03
N GLY A 146 12.16 15.88 -5.84
CA GLY A 146 11.21 16.98 -5.82
C GLY A 146 10.22 16.93 -4.65
N LEU A 147 9.87 15.74 -4.17
CA LEU A 147 8.99 15.55 -3.00
C LEU A 147 9.75 15.63 -1.68
N TYR A 148 10.98 15.13 -1.61
CA TYR A 148 11.79 15.15 -0.38
C TYR A 148 12.82 16.28 -0.43
N LEU A 149 12.58 17.32 0.38
CA LEU A 149 13.35 18.57 0.34
C LEU A 149 14.86 18.43 0.62
N THR A 150 15.31 17.34 1.26
CA THR A 150 16.73 17.07 1.46
C THR A 150 17.07 15.60 1.21
N ASP A 151 18.29 15.35 0.72
CA ASP A 151 18.86 14.02 0.58
C ASP A 151 18.84 13.20 1.89
N GLY A 152 18.92 13.88 3.03
CA GLY A 152 18.80 13.25 4.36
C GLY A 152 17.42 12.64 4.62
N ASP A 153 16.34 13.25 4.11
CA ASP A 153 14.99 12.68 4.23
C ASP A 153 14.85 11.43 3.36
N ILE A 154 15.39 11.47 2.13
CA ILE A 154 15.39 10.33 1.20
C ILE A 154 16.11 9.14 1.83
N ILE A 155 17.25 9.37 2.47
CA ILE A 155 18.03 8.34 3.16
C ILE A 155 17.28 7.83 4.40
N SER A 156 16.69 8.72 5.21
CA SER A 156 15.93 8.33 6.42
C SER A 156 14.71 7.49 6.06
N THR A 157 13.86 7.98 5.15
CA THR A 157 12.64 7.26 4.75
C THR A 157 12.94 5.94 4.04
N ALA A 158 14.07 5.82 3.32
CA ALA A 158 14.51 4.55 2.76
C ALA A 158 15.03 3.57 3.84
N ALA A 159 15.64 4.08 4.92
CA ALA A 159 16.02 3.26 6.07
C ALA A 159 14.77 2.77 6.84
N ASP A 160 13.82 3.66 7.14
CA ASP A 160 12.54 3.34 7.80
C ASP A 160 11.77 2.26 7.00
N LEU A 161 11.69 2.43 5.68
CA LEU A 161 11.10 1.44 4.77
C LEU A 161 11.85 0.11 4.77
N GLY A 162 13.18 0.14 4.84
CA GLY A 162 14.04 -1.06 4.87
C GLY A 162 13.85 -1.86 6.15
N GLU A 163 13.86 -1.20 7.30
CA GLU A 163 13.61 -1.80 8.62
C GLU A 163 12.21 -2.42 8.68
N TRP A 164 11.17 -1.66 8.31
CA TRP A 164 9.81 -2.20 8.23
C TRP A 164 9.68 -3.35 7.23
N SER A 165 10.35 -3.29 6.08
CA SER A 165 10.34 -4.37 5.08
C SER A 165 10.97 -5.66 5.61
N GLY A 166 11.93 -5.58 6.53
CA GLY A 166 12.47 -6.72 7.26
C GLY A 166 11.40 -7.38 8.13
N TYR A 167 10.84 -6.62 9.07
CA TYR A 167 9.77 -7.09 9.96
C TYR A 167 8.55 -7.64 9.19
N ALA A 168 8.18 -6.98 8.10
CA ALA A 168 7.09 -7.39 7.23
C ALA A 168 7.32 -8.80 6.64
N ARG A 169 8.55 -9.16 6.31
CA ARG A 169 8.88 -10.49 5.80
C ARG A 169 8.88 -11.53 6.91
N ASP A 170 9.51 -11.25 8.04
CA ASP A 170 9.59 -12.16 9.18
C ASP A 170 8.18 -12.57 9.66
N MET A 171 7.22 -11.64 9.66
CA MET A 171 5.81 -11.94 9.97
C MET A 171 5.13 -12.85 8.95
N LEU A 172 5.37 -12.63 7.64
CA LEU A 172 4.80 -13.46 6.57
C LEU A 172 5.41 -14.87 6.54
N GLU A 173 6.69 -15.00 6.86
CA GLU A 173 7.40 -16.28 6.95
C GLU A 173 6.86 -17.09 8.17
N GLN A 174 6.72 -16.47 9.35
CA GLN A 174 6.14 -17.11 10.54
C GLN A 174 4.68 -17.58 10.37
N ASP A 175 3.82 -16.78 9.72
CA ASP A 175 2.41 -17.17 9.46
C ASP A 175 2.31 -18.38 8.51
N THR A 176 3.36 -18.67 7.73
CA THR A 176 3.46 -19.78 6.76
C THR A 176 3.96 -21.08 7.40
N GLU A 177 4.93 -21.01 8.33
CA GLU A 177 5.51 -22.20 8.98
C GLU A 177 4.62 -22.81 10.08
N GLY A 178 3.70 -22.04 10.66
CA GLY A 178 2.78 -22.50 11.72
C GLY A 178 1.59 -23.34 11.22
N ASN A 179 1.78 -24.29 10.31
CA ASN A 179 0.69 -24.99 9.62
C ASN A 179 0.90 -26.50 9.40
#